data_AF-A0A847CCQ5-F1
#
_entry.id   AF-A0A847CCQ5-F1
#
_cell.length_a   1.000
_cell.length_b   1.000
_cell.length_c   1.000
_cell.angle_alpha   90.00
_cell.angle_beta   90.00
_cell.angle_gamma   90.00
#
_symmetry.space_group_name_H-M   'P 1'
#
loop_
_entity.id
_entity.type
_entity.pdbx_description
1 polymer ?
#
loop_
_entity_poly.entity_id
_entity_poly.type
_entity_poly.pdbx_seq_one_letter_code
_entity_poly.pdbx_strand_id
1 'polypeptide(L)'
;MTILGKGEGIFKLNDSDKTVGSYLIKEDIAQLLAIEISDLSSVKFETINGFDVIDEIKLMKLWYDNKIPNAIPPAKTSLDELILKSLIKIAYPNSTVFTQEKIGRYSMDFKISVNGITKYIEFDGPHHFSITRYGPPKKHPFEKKKTVEDKTGIEVINWPYWIQRCTSNIKAIFENDKNGLGALWSTNVHFGDFVFEDSANIIKDMCLRFGAWGLTGACDFYEENSKNRVKPEHPIIEKIKLGKENRGRLIPKGSSELELWIPEKIRR
;
A
#
# COMPACT_ATOMS: atom_id res chain seq x y z
N MET A 1 19.08 5.04 1.15
CA MET A 1 17.79 5.72 1.41
C MET A 1 16.83 4.70 1.98
N THR A 2 16.31 4.96 3.18
CA THR A 2 15.19 4.19 3.75
C THR A 2 13.95 4.50 2.91
N ILE A 3 13.40 3.47 2.26
CA ILE A 3 12.21 3.57 1.41
C ILE A 3 10.98 4.02 2.23
N LEU A 4 10.94 3.60 3.49
CA LEU A 4 9.92 3.99 4.45
C LEU A 4 10.30 5.32 5.11
N GLY A 5 9.33 6.23 5.14
CA GLY A 5 9.38 7.53 5.81
C GLY A 5 8.97 7.43 7.27
N LYS A 6 8.95 8.58 7.96
CA LYS A 6 8.28 8.72 9.26
C LYS A 6 6.79 8.96 9.00
N GLY A 7 6.06 7.88 8.75
CA GLY A 7 4.61 7.93 8.64
C GLY A 7 3.96 8.31 9.98
N GLU A 8 2.72 8.76 9.91
CA GLU A 8 1.89 9.03 11.08
C GLU A 8 0.52 8.38 10.86
N GLY A 9 -0.39 8.55 11.82
CA GLY A 9 -1.76 8.05 11.74
C GLY A 9 -1.90 6.61 12.20
N ILE A 10 -3.09 6.29 12.71
CA ILE A 10 -3.44 4.94 13.17
C ILE A 10 -4.16 4.24 12.03
N PHE A 11 -3.68 3.05 11.66
CA PHE A 11 -4.42 2.12 10.83
C PHE A 11 -5.21 1.15 11.72
N LYS A 12 -6.48 0.93 11.38
CA LYS A 12 -7.34 -0.07 12.01
C LYS A 12 -7.86 -1.03 10.96
N LEU A 13 -7.65 -2.32 11.17
CA LEU A 13 -7.99 -3.37 10.23
C LEU A 13 -9.50 -3.40 9.90
N ASN A 14 -10.34 -3.31 10.93
CA ASN A 14 -11.81 -3.32 10.81
C ASN A 14 -12.42 -1.97 10.43
N ASP A 15 -11.64 -0.89 10.40
CA ASP A 15 -12.06 0.43 9.92
C ASP A 15 -11.07 0.96 8.86
N SER A 16 -10.56 0.02 8.05
CA SER A 16 -9.42 0.25 7.16
C SER A 16 -9.74 1.19 6.02
N ASP A 17 -11.01 1.41 5.70
CA ASP A 17 -11.44 2.41 4.72
C ASP A 17 -11.32 3.84 5.25
N LYS A 18 -11.53 4.04 6.55
CA LYS A 18 -11.50 5.36 7.18
C LYS A 18 -10.13 5.67 7.77
N THR A 19 -9.41 4.70 8.28
CA THR A 19 -8.20 4.93 9.08
C THR A 19 -6.94 4.64 8.28
N VAL A 20 -6.10 5.67 8.11
CA VAL A 20 -4.87 5.58 7.31
C VAL A 20 -3.67 5.95 8.17
N GLY A 21 -2.66 5.09 8.19
CA GLY A 21 -1.38 5.42 8.80
C GLY A 21 -0.43 4.26 8.98
N SER A 22 0.71 4.55 9.63
CA SER A 22 1.79 3.59 9.89
C SER A 22 1.79 3.03 11.31
N TYR A 23 0.94 3.53 12.21
CA TYR A 23 0.78 2.96 13.54
C TYR A 23 -0.28 1.86 13.52
N LEU A 24 0.08 0.68 14.02
CA LEU A 24 -0.81 -0.47 14.16
C LEU A 24 -1.23 -0.63 15.61
N ILE A 25 -2.53 -0.84 15.84
CA ILE A 25 -3.07 -1.08 17.18
C ILE A 25 -2.75 -2.50 17.64
N LYS A 26 -2.59 -2.68 18.95
CA LYS A 26 -2.21 -3.95 19.58
C LYS A 26 -3.14 -5.12 19.20
N GLU A 27 -4.44 -4.89 19.16
CA GLU A 27 -5.45 -5.91 18.87
C GLU A 27 -5.33 -6.42 17.42
N ASP A 28 -5.13 -5.51 16.47
CA ASP A 28 -4.95 -5.86 15.07
C ASP A 28 -3.64 -6.63 14.86
N ILE A 29 -2.58 -6.29 15.59
CA ILE A 29 -1.30 -7.02 15.51
C ILE A 29 -1.47 -8.48 15.95
N ALA A 30 -2.18 -8.71 17.05
CA ALA A 30 -2.47 -10.05 17.52
C ALA A 30 -3.23 -10.85 16.45
N GLN A 31 -4.23 -10.24 15.81
CA GLN A 31 -4.97 -10.85 14.71
C GLN A 31 -4.08 -11.12 13.48
N LEU A 32 -3.25 -10.16 13.07
CA LEU A 32 -2.39 -10.26 11.88
C LEU A 32 -1.34 -11.35 12.01
N LEU A 33 -0.73 -11.46 13.20
CA LEU A 33 0.32 -12.44 13.49
C LEU A 33 -0.23 -13.79 13.96
N ALA A 34 -1.56 -13.91 14.13
CA ALA A 34 -2.26 -15.08 14.66
C ALA A 34 -1.73 -15.52 16.04
N ILE A 35 -1.64 -14.57 16.96
CA ILE A 35 -1.15 -14.74 18.34
C ILE A 35 -2.14 -14.18 19.35
N GLU A 36 -1.91 -14.48 20.63
CA GLU A 36 -2.67 -13.89 21.71
C GLU A 36 -2.12 -12.51 22.09
N ILE A 37 -2.95 -11.64 22.67
CA ILE A 37 -2.52 -10.31 23.15
C ILE A 37 -1.38 -10.43 24.18
N SER A 38 -1.34 -11.51 24.96
CA SER A 38 -0.28 -11.79 25.95
C SER A 38 1.09 -12.01 25.31
N ASP A 39 1.15 -12.50 24.07
CA ASP A 39 2.42 -12.70 23.34
C ASP A 39 3.10 -11.36 23.02
N LEU A 40 2.35 -10.26 23.06
CA LEU A 40 2.86 -8.89 22.86
C LEU A 40 3.33 -8.22 24.15
N SER A 41 3.40 -8.93 25.28
CA SER A 41 3.77 -8.37 26.59
C SER A 41 5.16 -7.72 26.64
N SER A 42 6.11 -8.19 25.83
CA SER A 42 7.47 -7.65 25.73
C SER A 42 7.61 -6.49 24.74
N VAL A 43 6.58 -6.23 23.93
CA VAL A 43 6.58 -5.18 22.91
C VAL A 43 6.27 -3.84 23.57
N LYS A 44 7.08 -2.83 23.28
CA LYS A 44 6.87 -1.47 23.78
C LYS A 44 5.90 -0.72 22.89
N PHE A 45 4.68 -0.55 23.37
CA PHE A 45 3.65 0.27 22.74
C PHE A 45 3.72 1.73 23.21
N GLU A 46 3.26 2.63 22.36
CA GLU A 46 3.01 4.03 22.66
C GLU A 46 1.49 4.25 22.69
N THR A 47 0.99 5.09 23.59
CA THR A 47 -0.46 5.37 23.65
C THR A 47 -0.78 6.62 22.84
N ILE A 48 -1.58 6.46 21.77
CA ILE A 48 -2.02 7.55 20.89
C ILE A 48 -3.54 7.51 20.78
N ASN A 49 -4.21 8.61 21.11
CA ASN A 49 -5.67 8.73 21.08
C ASN A 49 -6.41 7.61 21.84
N GLY A 50 -5.83 7.14 22.96
CA GLY A 50 -6.37 6.06 23.79
C GLY A 50 -6.12 4.65 23.26
N PHE A 51 -5.37 4.48 22.18
CA PHE A 51 -4.96 3.17 21.64
C PHE A 51 -3.50 2.87 21.95
N ASP A 52 -3.20 1.63 22.31
CA ASP A 52 -1.84 1.12 22.36
C ASP A 52 -1.36 0.78 20.95
N VAL A 53 -0.38 1.53 20.45
CA VAL A 53 0.09 1.43 19.07
C VAL A 53 1.59 1.26 18.96
N ILE A 54 2.03 0.73 17.82
CA ILE A 54 3.44 0.64 17.44
C ILE A 54 3.62 0.98 15.97
N ASP A 55 4.71 1.65 15.64
CA ASP A 55 5.09 1.97 14.25
C ASP A 55 5.39 0.68 13.46
N GLU A 56 4.91 0.61 12.21
CA GLU A 56 5.03 -0.57 11.36
C GLU A 56 6.48 -1.03 11.16
N ILE A 57 7.45 -0.10 11.09
CA ILE A 57 8.87 -0.45 10.94
C ILE A 57 9.39 -1.12 12.21
N LYS A 58 9.03 -0.58 13.38
CA LYS A 58 9.42 -1.17 14.67
C LYS A 58 8.81 -2.57 14.82
N LEU A 59 7.53 -2.74 14.47
CA LEU A 59 6.87 -4.04 14.48
C LEU A 59 7.54 -5.03 13.53
N MET A 60 7.78 -4.64 12.28
CA MET A 60 8.46 -5.46 11.28
C MET A 60 9.81 -5.95 11.81
N LYS A 61 10.62 -5.06 12.40
CA LYS A 61 11.92 -5.45 12.96
C LYS A 61 11.78 -6.51 14.06
N LEU A 62 10.86 -6.31 15.01
CA LEU A 62 10.62 -7.27 16.09
C LEU A 62 10.16 -8.63 15.54
N TRP A 63 9.30 -8.63 14.53
CA TRP A 63 8.79 -9.83 13.91
C TRP A 63 9.88 -10.57 13.12
N TYR A 64 10.65 -9.87 12.27
CA TYR A 64 11.77 -10.47 11.52
C TYR A 64 12.89 -11.00 12.42
N ASP A 65 13.12 -10.37 13.57
CA ASP A 65 14.11 -10.80 14.57
C ASP A 65 13.58 -11.93 15.49
N ASN A 66 12.39 -12.48 15.21
CA ASN A 66 11.70 -13.51 16.01
C ASN A 66 11.56 -13.12 17.50
N LYS A 67 11.29 -11.84 17.79
CA LYS A 67 11.12 -11.30 19.15
C LYS A 67 9.67 -11.34 19.66
N ILE A 68 8.73 -11.73 18.81
CA ILE A 68 7.32 -11.91 19.17
C ILE A 68 7.06 -13.42 19.28
N PRO A 69 6.85 -13.97 20.50
CA PRO A 69 6.53 -15.38 20.70
C PRO A 69 5.32 -15.83 19.89
N ASN A 70 5.32 -17.10 19.47
CA ASN A 70 4.20 -17.76 18.77
C ASN A 70 3.77 -17.14 17.42
N ALA A 71 4.35 -16.01 17.03
CA ALA A 71 4.04 -15.37 15.75
C ALA A 71 4.38 -16.29 14.59
N ILE A 72 3.54 -16.26 13.57
CA ILE A 72 3.82 -16.93 12.29
C ILE A 72 5.21 -16.52 11.78
N PRO A 73 6.04 -17.45 11.30
CA PRO A 73 7.37 -17.10 10.82
C PRO A 73 7.31 -16.13 9.63
N PRO A 74 8.28 -15.21 9.50
CA PRO A 74 8.39 -14.28 8.36
C PRO A 74 8.87 -14.97 7.07
N ALA A 75 8.32 -16.13 6.74
CA ALA A 75 8.78 -17.03 5.67
C ALA A 75 8.34 -16.56 4.28
N LYS A 76 9.04 -15.56 3.73
CA LYS A 76 8.76 -14.91 2.42
C LYS A 76 7.42 -14.17 2.37
N THR A 77 6.96 -13.69 3.52
CA THR A 77 5.74 -12.88 3.63
C THR A 77 6.08 -11.55 4.27
N SER A 78 5.57 -10.47 3.68
CA SER A 78 5.65 -9.12 4.23
C SER A 78 4.50 -8.81 5.19
N LEU A 79 4.65 -7.77 6.01
CA LEU A 79 3.55 -7.27 6.84
C LEU A 79 2.38 -6.77 5.99
N ASP A 80 2.66 -6.17 4.83
CA ASP A 80 1.68 -5.77 3.82
C ASP A 80 0.82 -6.96 3.35
N GLU A 81 1.46 -8.08 3.05
CA GLU A 81 0.77 -9.33 2.69
C GLU A 81 -0.14 -9.83 3.82
N LEU A 82 0.30 -9.78 5.07
CA LEU A 82 -0.55 -10.18 6.21
C LEU A 82 -1.78 -9.27 6.34
N ILE A 83 -1.58 -7.95 6.23
CA ILE A 83 -2.67 -6.97 6.28
C ILE A 83 -3.66 -7.25 5.16
N LEU A 84 -3.19 -7.40 3.91
CA LEU A 84 -4.07 -7.63 2.78
C LEU A 84 -4.81 -8.95 2.89
N LYS A 85 -4.14 -10.03 3.31
CA LYS A 85 -4.77 -11.34 3.53
C LYS A 85 -5.92 -11.22 4.54
N SER A 86 -5.73 -10.49 5.63
CA SER A 86 -6.78 -10.24 6.61
C SER A 86 -7.92 -9.39 6.03
N LEU A 87 -7.60 -8.32 5.28
CA LEU A 87 -8.61 -7.49 4.62
C LEU A 87 -9.43 -8.27 3.57
N ILE A 88 -8.81 -9.20 2.84
CA ILE A 88 -9.50 -10.10 1.91
C ILE A 88 -10.52 -10.95 2.66
N LYS A 89 -10.16 -11.47 3.83
CA LYS A 89 -11.05 -12.26 4.68
C LYS A 89 -12.16 -11.43 5.32
N ILE A 90 -11.90 -10.17 5.64
CA ILE A 90 -12.94 -9.25 6.13
C ILE A 90 -13.92 -8.90 5.01
N ALA A 91 -13.42 -8.55 3.82
CA ALA A 91 -14.26 -8.18 2.68
C ALA A 91 -15.06 -9.36 2.14
N TYR A 92 -14.44 -10.55 2.09
CA TYR A 92 -15.01 -11.79 1.56
C TYR A 92 -14.64 -12.98 2.46
N PRO A 93 -15.43 -13.26 3.52
CA PRO A 93 -15.14 -14.34 4.48
C PRO A 93 -14.95 -15.72 3.84
N ASN A 94 -15.75 -16.01 2.80
CA ASN A 94 -15.73 -17.28 2.08
C ASN A 94 -14.71 -17.34 0.94
N SER A 95 -13.86 -16.33 0.79
CA SER A 95 -12.81 -16.32 -0.25
C SER A 95 -11.82 -17.47 -0.06
N THR A 96 -11.30 -18.00 -1.16
CA THR A 96 -10.12 -18.88 -1.13
C THR A 96 -8.88 -18.04 -1.43
N VAL A 97 -7.85 -18.15 -0.60
CA VAL A 97 -6.60 -17.39 -0.75
C VAL A 97 -5.42 -18.34 -0.71
N PHE A 98 -4.65 -18.38 -1.79
CA PHE A 98 -3.35 -19.05 -1.86
C PHE A 98 -2.25 -18.00 -1.91
N THR A 99 -1.15 -18.25 -1.21
CA THR A 99 0.02 -17.37 -1.19
C THR A 99 1.16 -17.98 -1.98
N GLN A 100 1.98 -17.15 -2.63
CA GLN A 100 3.23 -17.56 -3.26
C GLN A 100 3.03 -18.68 -4.33
N GLU A 101 1.99 -18.54 -5.15
CA GLU A 101 1.69 -19.49 -6.23
C GLU A 101 2.67 -19.35 -7.39
N LYS A 102 3.29 -20.46 -7.79
CA LYS A 102 4.28 -20.48 -8.87
C LYS A 102 3.65 -20.57 -10.25
N ILE A 103 4.01 -19.64 -11.14
CA ILE A 103 3.59 -19.58 -12.54
C ILE A 103 4.84 -19.45 -13.42
N GLY A 104 5.34 -20.58 -13.91
CA GLY A 104 6.64 -20.62 -14.59
C GLY A 104 7.76 -20.19 -13.64
N ARG A 105 8.48 -19.11 -14.00
CA ARG A 105 9.57 -18.56 -13.17
C ARG A 105 9.09 -17.58 -12.09
N TYR A 106 7.83 -17.16 -12.14
CA TYR A 106 7.29 -16.16 -11.22
C TYR A 106 6.58 -16.82 -10.04
N SER A 107 6.65 -16.17 -8.88
CA SER A 107 5.81 -16.44 -7.71
C SER A 107 4.86 -15.27 -7.56
N MET A 108 3.55 -15.51 -7.53
CA MET A 108 2.54 -14.47 -7.29
C MET A 108 2.23 -14.38 -5.80
N ASP A 109 2.15 -13.17 -5.25
CA ASP A 109 1.92 -12.99 -3.82
C ASP A 109 0.60 -13.62 -3.38
N PHE A 110 -0.47 -13.40 -4.15
CA PHE A 110 -1.77 -14.05 -3.92
C PHE A 110 -2.41 -14.59 -5.19
N LYS A 111 -3.14 -15.71 -5.04
CA LYS A 111 -4.29 -16.07 -5.85
C LYS A 111 -5.53 -16.06 -4.99
N ILE A 112 -6.53 -15.30 -5.40
CA ILE A 112 -7.76 -15.11 -4.64
C ILE A 112 -8.93 -15.54 -5.51
N SER A 113 -9.84 -16.32 -4.93
CA SER A 113 -11.10 -16.69 -5.58
C SER A 113 -12.29 -16.23 -4.73
N VAL A 114 -13.17 -15.45 -5.35
CA VAL A 114 -14.39 -14.88 -4.76
C VAL A 114 -15.53 -15.13 -5.74
N ASN A 115 -16.61 -15.78 -5.30
CA ASN A 115 -17.81 -16.01 -6.11
C ASN A 115 -17.54 -16.57 -7.52
N GLY A 116 -16.58 -17.50 -7.63
CA GLY A 116 -16.19 -18.11 -8.92
C GLY A 116 -15.24 -17.27 -9.78
N ILE A 117 -14.91 -16.05 -9.38
CA ILE A 117 -13.93 -15.19 -10.05
C ILE A 117 -12.58 -15.35 -9.36
N THR A 118 -11.56 -15.70 -10.14
CA THR A 118 -10.18 -15.80 -9.67
C THR A 118 -9.36 -14.62 -10.18
N LYS A 119 -8.51 -14.05 -9.31
CA LYS A 119 -7.53 -13.02 -9.64
C LYS A 119 -6.21 -13.31 -8.95
N TYR A 120 -5.10 -12.90 -9.58
CA TYR A 120 -3.80 -12.82 -8.93
C TYR A 120 -3.57 -11.41 -8.41
N ILE A 121 -2.83 -11.28 -7.30
CA ILE A 121 -2.34 -10.00 -6.80
C ILE A 121 -0.82 -10.06 -6.68
N GLU A 122 -0.17 -8.97 -7.09
CA GLU A 122 1.25 -8.70 -6.86
C GLU A 122 1.39 -7.36 -6.11
N PHE A 123 2.16 -7.35 -5.02
CA PHE A 123 2.51 -6.13 -4.32
C PHE A 123 3.66 -5.40 -4.99
N ASP A 124 3.42 -4.14 -5.36
CA ASP A 124 4.44 -3.28 -5.92
C ASP A 124 4.90 -2.22 -4.91
N GLY A 125 5.97 -2.55 -4.20
CA GLY A 125 6.67 -1.60 -3.33
C GLY A 125 7.43 -0.52 -4.13
N PRO A 126 7.94 0.54 -3.48
CA PRO A 126 8.59 1.66 -4.17
C PRO A 126 9.78 1.28 -5.07
N HIS A 127 10.49 0.22 -4.71
CA HIS A 127 11.61 -0.30 -5.49
C HIS A 127 11.26 -0.81 -6.89
N HIS A 128 9.98 -1.00 -7.22
CA HIS A 128 9.51 -1.31 -8.57
C HIS A 128 9.43 -0.07 -9.47
N PHE A 129 9.54 1.14 -8.90
CA PHE A 129 9.31 2.40 -9.60
C PHE A 129 10.48 3.39 -9.50
N SER A 130 11.25 3.37 -8.42
CA SER A 130 12.31 4.35 -8.15
C SER A 130 13.70 3.72 -8.09
N ILE A 131 14.75 4.54 -8.23
CA ILE A 131 16.13 4.12 -8.03
C ILE A 131 16.33 3.63 -6.59
N THR A 132 17.00 2.49 -6.44
CA THR A 132 17.42 1.95 -5.14
C THR A 132 18.94 1.88 -5.03
N ARG A 133 19.46 1.37 -3.90
CA ARG A 133 20.89 1.07 -3.76
C ARG A 133 21.43 0.07 -4.79
N TYR A 134 20.54 -0.69 -5.44
CA TYR A 134 20.88 -1.69 -6.46
C TYR A 134 20.68 -1.16 -7.89
N GLY A 135 20.42 0.14 -8.05
CA GLY A 135 20.13 0.77 -9.34
C GLY A 135 18.64 0.92 -9.63
N PRO A 136 18.30 1.38 -10.85
CA PRO A 136 16.92 1.52 -11.30
C PRO A 136 16.27 0.16 -11.57
N PRO A 137 14.92 0.06 -11.51
CA PRO A 137 14.16 -1.08 -12.00
C PRO A 137 14.58 -1.44 -13.44
N LYS A 138 14.81 -2.73 -13.70
CA LYS A 138 15.24 -3.22 -15.02
C LYS A 138 14.09 -3.48 -15.99
N LYS A 139 12.86 -3.51 -15.49
CA LYS A 139 11.67 -3.97 -16.21
C LYS A 139 10.52 -3.03 -15.96
N HIS A 140 9.66 -2.90 -16.96
CA HIS A 140 8.40 -2.21 -16.83
C HIS A 140 7.51 -2.92 -15.79
N PRO A 141 6.79 -2.21 -14.90
CA PRO A 141 6.00 -2.84 -13.84
C PRO A 141 4.92 -3.81 -14.36
N PHE A 142 4.38 -3.55 -15.55
CA PHE A 142 3.37 -4.43 -16.18
C PHE A 142 3.95 -5.67 -16.91
N GLU A 143 5.27 -5.84 -17.01
CA GLU A 143 5.86 -6.98 -17.74
C GLU A 143 5.48 -8.32 -17.08
N LYS A 144 5.55 -8.40 -15.74
CA LYS A 144 5.17 -9.60 -14.98
C LYS A 144 3.68 -9.91 -15.15
N LYS A 145 2.83 -8.89 -14.97
CA LYS A 145 1.38 -8.95 -15.17
C LYS A 145 1.06 -9.55 -16.54
N LYS A 146 1.55 -8.94 -17.62
CA LYS A 146 1.31 -9.40 -18.99
C LYS A 146 1.71 -10.85 -19.19
N THR A 147 2.92 -11.22 -18.74
CA THR A 147 3.43 -12.60 -18.91
C THR A 147 2.55 -13.64 -18.20
N VAL A 148 2.06 -13.31 -17.00
CA VAL A 148 1.23 -14.23 -16.20
C VAL A 148 -0.19 -14.30 -16.75
N GLU A 149 -0.77 -13.16 -17.15
CA GLU A 149 -2.09 -13.08 -17.80
C GLU A 149 -2.10 -13.87 -19.11
N ASP A 150 -1.12 -13.64 -19.99
CA ASP A 150 -0.99 -14.34 -21.28
C ASP A 150 -0.87 -15.87 -21.08
N LYS A 151 -0.28 -16.32 -19.96
CA LYS A 151 -0.08 -17.75 -19.67
C LYS A 151 -1.29 -18.42 -19.01
N THR A 152 -2.03 -17.69 -18.19
CA THR A 152 -3.08 -18.28 -17.32
C THR A 152 -4.49 -17.91 -17.73
N GLY A 153 -4.67 -16.84 -18.52
CA GLY A 153 -5.98 -16.24 -18.79
C GLY A 153 -6.62 -15.60 -17.57
N ILE A 154 -5.91 -15.48 -16.44
CA ILE A 154 -6.40 -14.91 -15.18
C ILE A 154 -5.78 -13.52 -15.00
N GLU A 155 -6.62 -12.54 -14.69
CA GLU A 155 -6.20 -11.16 -14.42
C GLU A 155 -5.20 -11.08 -13.25
N VAL A 156 -4.15 -10.29 -13.43
CA VAL A 156 -3.18 -9.93 -12.39
C VAL A 156 -3.38 -8.48 -11.98
N ILE A 157 -3.65 -8.27 -10.70
CA ILE A 157 -3.76 -6.95 -10.09
C ILE A 157 -2.39 -6.56 -9.52
N ASN A 158 -1.77 -5.55 -10.11
CA ASN A 158 -0.67 -4.83 -9.48
C ASN A 158 -1.25 -3.96 -8.35
N TRP A 159 -0.86 -4.24 -7.11
CA TRP A 159 -1.23 -3.46 -5.93
C TRP A 159 -0.06 -2.56 -5.53
N PRO A 160 0.02 -1.33 -6.04
CA PRO A 160 1.12 -0.45 -5.71
C PRO A 160 0.97 0.14 -4.31
N TYR A 161 2.09 0.50 -3.70
CA TYR A 161 2.17 1.01 -2.32
C TYR A 161 1.37 2.31 -2.06
N TRP A 162 0.89 3.00 -3.10
CA TRP A 162 0.04 4.19 -2.98
C TRP A 162 -1.47 3.87 -3.03
N ILE A 163 -1.86 2.62 -3.24
CA ILE A 163 -3.25 2.17 -3.14
C ILE A 163 -3.49 1.68 -1.71
N GLN A 164 -4.47 2.29 -1.04
CA GLN A 164 -4.73 2.04 0.37
C GLN A 164 -5.03 0.57 0.65
N ARG A 165 -4.42 -0.01 1.68
CA ARG A 165 -4.78 -1.34 2.17
C ARG A 165 -6.14 -1.25 2.88
N CYS A 166 -7.26 -1.36 2.17
CA CYS A 166 -8.60 -1.29 2.75
C CYS A 166 -9.62 -2.21 2.08
N THR A 167 -10.77 -2.43 2.72
CA THR A 167 -11.78 -3.36 2.20
C THR A 167 -12.44 -2.85 0.91
N SER A 168 -12.60 -1.53 0.73
CA SER A 168 -13.15 -0.98 -0.53
C SER A 168 -12.24 -1.26 -1.72
N ASN A 169 -10.92 -1.22 -1.55
CA ASN A 169 -9.99 -1.57 -2.63
C ASN A 169 -10.00 -3.07 -2.96
N ILE A 170 -10.18 -3.92 -1.95
CA ILE A 170 -10.43 -5.35 -2.19
C ILE A 170 -11.73 -5.54 -2.99
N LYS A 171 -12.79 -4.80 -2.66
CA LYS A 171 -14.06 -4.90 -3.39
C LYS A 171 -13.94 -4.36 -4.81
N ALA A 172 -13.28 -3.22 -5.01
CA ALA A 172 -13.09 -2.60 -6.33
C ALA A 172 -12.36 -3.52 -7.34
N ILE A 173 -11.53 -4.45 -6.86
CA ILE A 173 -10.90 -5.40 -7.76
C ILE A 173 -11.83 -6.53 -8.20
N PHE A 174 -12.94 -6.80 -7.53
CA PHE A 174 -13.93 -7.81 -7.93
C PHE A 174 -15.26 -7.22 -8.43
N GLU A 175 -15.58 -5.99 -8.03
CA GLU A 175 -16.85 -5.30 -8.27
C GLU A 175 -16.58 -4.00 -9.04
N ASN A 176 -17.05 -3.92 -10.28
CA ASN A 176 -16.75 -2.79 -11.18
C ASN A 176 -17.46 -1.47 -10.81
N ASP A 177 -18.43 -1.49 -9.89
CA ASP A 177 -19.19 -0.32 -9.44
C ASP A 177 -18.60 0.33 -8.18
N LYS A 178 -17.50 -0.20 -7.64
CA LYS A 178 -16.87 0.33 -6.43
C LYS A 178 -15.68 1.23 -6.76
N ASN A 179 -15.66 2.38 -6.10
CA ASN A 179 -14.53 3.30 -6.14
C ASN A 179 -13.57 3.01 -4.98
N GLY A 180 -12.31 2.86 -5.34
CA GLY A 180 -11.21 2.67 -4.40
C GLY A 180 -10.62 3.96 -3.85
N LEU A 181 -9.59 3.77 -3.04
CA LEU A 181 -8.91 4.80 -2.27
C LEU A 181 -7.41 4.73 -2.50
N GLY A 182 -6.81 5.82 -2.96
CA GLY A 182 -5.36 6.00 -2.91
C GLY A 182 -4.95 6.74 -1.64
N ALA A 183 -3.79 6.39 -1.13
CA ALA A 183 -3.12 7.12 -0.08
C ALA A 183 -1.62 6.86 -0.18
N LEU A 184 -0.83 7.94 -0.20
CA LEU A 184 0.59 7.85 0.05
C LEU A 184 0.79 8.10 1.53
N TRP A 185 1.15 7.05 2.28
CA TRP A 185 1.59 7.15 3.66
C TRP A 185 2.95 6.45 3.80
N SER A 186 3.73 6.90 4.80
CA SER A 186 4.97 6.25 5.26
C SER A 186 6.05 5.95 4.21
N THR A 187 6.17 6.74 3.14
CA THR A 187 7.25 6.56 2.13
C THR A 187 8.06 7.85 1.88
N ASN A 188 9.34 7.70 1.55
CA ASN A 188 10.19 8.78 1.07
C ASN A 188 10.30 8.83 -0.47
N VAL A 189 9.57 7.94 -1.15
CA VAL A 189 9.53 7.84 -2.62
C VAL A 189 8.21 8.41 -3.13
N HIS A 190 8.29 9.47 -3.91
CA HIS A 190 7.14 10.19 -4.46
C HIS A 190 7.03 9.96 -5.97
N PHE A 191 5.90 10.35 -6.56
CA PHE A 191 5.66 10.07 -7.98
C PHE A 191 6.70 10.70 -8.92
N GLY A 192 7.26 11.86 -8.57
CA GLY A 192 8.35 12.47 -9.33
C GLY A 192 9.70 11.77 -9.18
N ASP A 193 9.83 10.84 -8.24
CA ASP A 193 11.03 10.01 -8.07
C ASP A 193 11.00 8.76 -8.99
N PHE A 194 9.94 8.55 -9.77
CA PHE A 194 9.80 7.38 -10.64
C PHE A 194 10.67 7.50 -11.89
N VAL A 195 11.28 6.38 -12.29
CA VAL A 195 12.32 6.40 -13.33
C VAL A 195 11.77 6.33 -14.76
N PHE A 196 10.57 5.80 -14.96
CA PHE A 196 9.99 5.52 -16.28
C PHE A 196 9.48 6.78 -16.97
N GLU A 197 9.72 6.94 -18.27
CA GLU A 197 9.29 8.13 -19.02
C GLU A 197 7.77 8.31 -19.05
N ASP A 198 7.01 7.20 -18.99
CA ASP A 198 5.56 7.14 -18.97
C ASP A 198 4.99 6.95 -17.55
N SER A 199 5.73 7.34 -16.50
CA SER A 199 5.32 7.17 -15.10
C SER A 199 3.92 7.69 -14.79
N ALA A 200 3.51 8.82 -15.38
CA ALA A 200 2.17 9.36 -15.23
C ALA A 200 1.07 8.38 -15.69
N ASN A 201 1.28 7.70 -16.83
CA ASN A 201 0.35 6.71 -17.36
C ASN A 201 0.35 5.44 -16.50
N ILE A 202 1.53 4.97 -16.06
CA ILE A 202 1.63 3.83 -15.16
C ILE A 202 0.79 4.05 -13.89
N ILE A 203 0.96 5.21 -13.25
CA ILE A 203 0.23 5.55 -12.02
C ILE A 203 -1.27 5.63 -12.30
N LYS A 204 -1.66 6.30 -13.39
CA LYS A 204 -3.06 6.45 -13.80
C LYS A 204 -3.72 5.10 -14.07
N ASP A 205 -3.09 4.22 -14.83
CA ASP A 205 -3.62 2.90 -15.18
C ASP A 205 -3.80 2.02 -13.93
N MET A 206 -2.80 2.02 -13.04
CA MET A 206 -2.91 1.31 -11.76
C MET A 206 -4.06 1.88 -10.92
N CYS A 207 -4.20 3.20 -10.80
CA CYS A 207 -5.28 3.83 -10.03
C CYS A 207 -6.68 3.60 -10.64
N LEU A 208 -6.80 3.65 -11.97
CA LEU A 208 -8.05 3.39 -12.68
C LEU A 208 -8.55 1.98 -12.42
N ARG A 209 -7.64 1.01 -12.30
CA ARG A 209 -8.03 -0.37 -11.98
C ARG A 209 -8.76 -0.48 -10.65
N PHE A 210 -8.41 0.35 -9.67
CA PHE A 210 -9.11 0.39 -8.37
C PHE A 210 -10.28 1.37 -8.35
N GLY A 211 -10.58 2.09 -9.44
CA GLY A 211 -11.50 3.22 -9.39
C GLY A 211 -11.04 4.34 -8.44
N ALA A 212 -9.74 4.41 -8.17
CA ALA A 212 -9.13 5.38 -7.25
C ALA A 212 -8.73 6.69 -7.95
N TRP A 213 -8.78 6.72 -9.28
CA TRP A 213 -8.50 7.91 -10.09
C TRP A 213 -9.74 8.80 -10.21
N GLY A 214 -9.88 9.77 -9.30
CA GLY A 214 -11.00 10.71 -9.28
C GLY A 214 -10.80 11.94 -10.17
N LEU A 215 -11.69 12.93 -10.04
CA LEU A 215 -11.60 14.22 -10.75
C LEU A 215 -10.33 15.01 -10.43
N THR A 216 -9.77 14.81 -9.24
CA THR A 216 -8.55 15.47 -8.74
C THR A 216 -7.29 14.63 -8.96
N GLY A 217 -7.38 13.55 -9.76
CA GLY A 217 -6.25 12.65 -10.00
C GLY A 217 -5.71 12.04 -8.70
N ALA A 218 -4.41 12.22 -8.46
CA ALA A 218 -3.69 11.72 -7.29
C ALA A 218 -3.43 12.79 -6.20
N CYS A 219 -3.96 14.02 -6.35
CA CYS A 219 -3.76 15.10 -5.37
C CYS A 219 -4.18 14.68 -3.95
N ASP A 220 -5.33 14.02 -3.82
CA ASP A 220 -5.93 13.63 -2.54
C ASP A 220 -5.12 12.54 -1.81
N PHE A 221 -4.13 11.92 -2.46
CA PHE A 221 -3.30 10.88 -1.87
C PHE A 221 -2.33 11.47 -0.83
N TYR A 222 -1.97 12.75 -0.98
CA TYR A 222 -1.08 13.47 -0.06
C TYR A 222 -1.85 14.25 1.02
N GLU A 223 -3.13 14.56 0.78
CA GLU A 223 -3.92 15.44 1.63
C GLU A 223 -4.42 14.76 2.91
N GLU A 224 -4.55 15.55 3.97
CA GLU A 224 -5.22 15.10 5.18
C GLU A 224 -6.72 14.94 4.97
N ASN A 225 -7.32 13.99 5.69
CA ASN A 225 -8.75 13.78 5.84
C ASN A 225 -9.58 13.74 4.53
N SER A 226 -8.95 13.40 3.40
CA SER A 226 -9.64 13.30 2.12
C SER A 226 -10.62 12.12 2.11
N LYS A 227 -11.78 12.30 1.46
CA LYS A 227 -12.83 11.28 1.29
C LYS A 227 -13.37 10.70 2.62
N ASN A 228 -13.62 11.56 3.62
CA ASN A 228 -14.16 11.20 4.94
C ASN A 228 -13.28 10.21 5.72
N ARG A 229 -11.96 10.24 5.49
CA ARG A 229 -10.97 9.43 6.19
C ARG A 229 -10.36 10.20 7.35
N VAL A 230 -9.86 9.48 8.34
CA VAL A 230 -8.87 9.94 9.32
C VAL A 230 -7.51 9.62 8.72
N LYS A 231 -6.95 10.57 7.98
CA LYS A 231 -5.67 10.43 7.29
C LYS A 231 -4.79 11.64 7.61
N PRO A 232 -3.56 11.46 8.11
CA PRO A 232 -2.64 12.57 8.29
C PRO A 232 -2.18 13.15 6.95
N GLU A 233 -1.80 14.43 6.97
CA GLU A 233 -1.11 15.06 5.84
C GLU A 233 0.25 14.37 5.62
N HIS A 234 0.61 14.10 4.37
CA HIS A 234 1.93 13.53 4.10
C HIS A 234 3.03 14.54 4.49
N PRO A 235 4.09 14.16 5.25
CA PRO A 235 5.12 15.09 5.73
C PRO A 235 5.85 15.89 4.63
N ILE A 236 5.81 15.43 3.38
CA ILE A 236 6.38 16.15 2.23
C ILE A 236 5.68 17.50 2.01
N ILE A 237 4.39 17.61 2.31
CA ILE A 237 3.61 18.81 2.07
C ILE A 237 4.15 19.97 2.92
N GLU A 238 4.40 19.72 4.20
CA GLU A 238 4.99 20.73 5.09
C GLU A 238 6.42 21.09 4.68
N LYS A 239 7.22 20.11 4.25
CA LYS A 239 8.57 20.39 3.73
C LYS A 239 8.53 21.29 2.49
N ILE A 240 7.56 21.10 1.59
CA ILE A 240 7.37 21.95 0.41
C ILE A 240 6.93 23.35 0.83
N LYS A 241 5.95 23.49 1.74
CA LYS A 241 5.49 24.79 2.27
C LYS A 241 6.65 25.59 2.88
N LEU A 242 7.57 24.92 3.57
CA LEU A 242 8.76 25.54 4.18
C LEU A 242 9.93 25.76 3.20
N GLY A 243 9.76 25.46 1.91
CA GLY A 243 10.82 25.59 0.89
C GLY A 243 11.98 24.59 1.04
N LYS A 244 11.81 23.54 1.85
CA LYS A 244 12.84 22.52 2.11
C LYS A 244 12.87 21.41 1.04
N GLU A 245 11.81 21.28 0.27
CA GLU A 245 11.66 20.29 -0.81
C GLU A 245 10.98 20.92 -2.03
N ASN A 246 11.33 20.47 -3.24
CA ASN A 246 10.75 20.97 -4.47
C ASN A 246 9.42 20.24 -4.76
N ARG A 247 8.33 20.99 -5.03
CA ARG A 247 7.01 20.42 -5.37
C ARG A 247 7.02 19.52 -6.62
N GLY A 248 7.98 19.72 -7.52
CA GLY A 248 8.22 18.89 -8.69
C GLY A 248 8.48 17.42 -8.34
N ARG A 249 8.91 17.09 -7.11
CA ARG A 249 8.99 15.70 -6.63
C ARG A 249 7.64 14.98 -6.58
N LEU A 250 6.51 15.71 -6.64
CA LEU A 250 5.18 15.12 -6.70
C LEU A 250 4.68 14.87 -8.13
N ILE A 251 5.36 15.43 -9.15
CA ILE A 251 4.93 15.34 -10.55
C ILE A 251 5.70 14.19 -11.23
N PRO A 252 5.04 13.11 -11.64
CA PRO A 252 5.71 12.04 -12.38
C PRO A 252 6.13 12.50 -13.78
N LYS A 253 7.15 11.82 -14.32
CA LYS A 253 7.50 11.93 -15.74
C LYS A 253 6.30 11.61 -16.64
N GLY A 254 6.23 12.25 -17.80
CA GLY A 254 5.14 12.08 -18.76
C GLY A 254 3.87 12.88 -18.43
N SER A 255 3.94 13.83 -17.50
CA SER A 255 2.81 14.73 -17.16
C SER A 255 3.23 16.19 -17.17
N SER A 256 2.31 17.05 -17.63
CA SER A 256 2.35 18.52 -17.45
C SER A 256 1.17 19.06 -16.64
N GLU A 257 0.24 18.20 -16.22
CA GLU A 257 -1.04 18.60 -15.61
C GLU A 257 -0.91 18.75 -14.09
N LEU A 258 -0.39 19.88 -13.62
CA LEU A 258 -0.12 20.12 -12.18
C LEU A 258 -1.33 19.86 -11.27
N GLU A 259 -2.53 20.17 -11.75
CA GLU A 259 -3.80 20.07 -11.02
C GLU A 259 -4.18 18.62 -10.66
N LEU A 260 -3.58 17.62 -11.30
CA LEU A 260 -3.83 16.18 -11.03
C LEU A 260 -2.84 15.56 -10.05
N TRP A 261 -1.73 16.25 -9.75
CA TRP A 261 -0.61 15.69 -8.97
C TRP A 261 -0.28 16.49 -7.72
N ILE A 262 -0.51 17.81 -7.74
CA ILE A 262 -0.13 18.72 -6.67
C ILE A 262 -1.38 19.16 -5.90
N PRO A 263 -1.45 18.95 -4.58
CA PRO A 263 -2.50 19.50 -3.72
C PRO A 263 -2.61 21.03 -3.84
N GLU A 264 -3.84 21.56 -3.84
CA GLU A 264 -4.11 22.99 -4.07
C GLU A 264 -3.27 23.91 -3.17
N LYS A 265 -3.15 23.55 -1.89
CA LYS A 265 -2.39 24.27 -0.86
C LYS A 265 -0.89 24.46 -1.14
N ILE A 266 -0.32 23.75 -2.10
CA ILE A 266 1.10 23.88 -2.49
C ILE A 266 1.29 24.10 -4.01
N ARG A 267 0.23 24.49 -4.72
CA ARG A 267 0.30 24.82 -6.16
C ARG A 267 0.91 26.19 -6.45
N ARG A 268 0.88 27.11 -5.49
CA ARG A 268 1.42 28.47 -5.65
C ARG A 268 2.83 28.55 -5.09
#